data_AF-A0A6A3RJJ6-F1
#
_entry.id   AF-A0A6A3RJJ6-F1
#
_cell.length_a   1.000
_cell.length_b   1.000
_cell.length_c   1.000
_cell.angle_alpha   90.00
_cell.angle_beta   90.00
_cell.angle_gamma   90.00
#
_symmetry.space_group_name_H-M   'P 1'
#
loop_
_entity.id
_entity.type
_entity.pdbx_description
1 polymer ?
#
loop_
_entity_poly.entity_id
_entity_poly.type
_entity_poly.pdbx_seq_one_letter_code
_entity_poly.pdbx_strand_id
1 'polypeptide(L)'
;MGFMAILCPVVSMAQISKRLGIAPYSLVIGVYIGLYLLGHLSASVEYPFLIYISVAAGLASVLWVAIPIGIIILRVNIRELFDIPGNIAEDVLLAFVCGPCAIAQMAAHVGSYEPGTCFFGPRSTLEGYVHQ
;
A
#
# COMPACT_ATOMS: atom_id res chain seq x y z
N MET A 1 -14.73 -1.19 -1.98
CA MET A 1 -13.29 -1.04 -1.71
C MET A 1 -12.70 0.34 -1.99
N GLY A 2 -13.25 1.12 -2.93
CA GLY A 2 -12.74 2.48 -3.21
C GLY A 2 -12.56 3.34 -1.95
N PHE A 3 -13.47 3.21 -0.98
CA PHE A 3 -13.37 3.88 0.31
C PHE A 3 -12.15 3.46 1.16
N MET A 4 -11.80 2.17 1.20
CA MET A 4 -10.63 1.69 1.95
C MET A 4 -9.32 2.07 1.28
N ALA A 5 -9.28 2.12 -0.06
CA ALA A 5 -8.12 2.60 -0.81
C ALA A 5 -7.81 4.08 -0.53
N ILE A 6 -8.82 4.88 -0.17
CA ILE A 6 -8.67 6.29 0.19
C ILE A 6 -8.29 6.44 1.66
N LEU A 7 -9.02 5.77 2.58
CA LEU A 7 -8.81 5.94 4.01
C LEU A 7 -7.55 5.24 4.53
N CYS A 8 -7.23 4.07 4.01
CA CYS A 8 -6.14 3.21 4.48
C CYS A 8 -5.41 2.55 3.30
N PRO A 9 -4.77 3.35 2.42
CA PRO A 9 -4.06 2.84 1.26
C PRO A 9 -2.99 1.81 1.62
N VAL A 10 -2.31 1.99 2.76
CA VAL A 10 -1.28 1.07 3.26
C VAL A 10 -1.85 -0.31 3.59
N VAL A 11 -3.05 -0.38 4.17
CA VAL A 11 -3.74 -1.64 4.46
C VAL A 11 -4.14 -2.34 3.17
N SER A 12 -4.72 -1.61 2.22
CA SER A 12 -5.08 -2.15 0.91
C SER A 12 -3.84 -2.65 0.15
N MET A 13 -2.71 -1.92 0.18
CA MET A 13 -1.45 -2.39 -0.40
C MET A 13 -0.94 -3.66 0.27
N ALA A 14 -0.96 -3.73 1.60
CA ALA A 14 -0.55 -4.92 2.34
C ALA A 14 -1.45 -6.14 2.04
N GLN A 15 -2.76 -5.94 1.86
CA GLN A 15 -3.70 -6.98 1.43
C GLN A 15 -3.36 -7.50 0.03
N ILE A 16 -3.07 -6.60 -0.92
CA ILE A 16 -2.64 -6.95 -2.28
C ILE A 16 -1.31 -7.72 -2.25
N SER A 17 -0.28 -7.19 -1.57
CA SER A 17 1.04 -7.82 -1.46
C SER A 17 0.97 -9.24 -0.90
N LYS A 18 0.17 -9.44 0.17
CA LYS A 18 0.01 -10.76 0.78
C LYS A 18 -0.71 -11.73 -0.15
N ARG A 19 -1.71 -11.25 -0.90
CA ARG A 19 -2.49 -12.06 -1.84
C ARG A 19 -1.66 -12.52 -3.04
N LEU A 20 -0.75 -11.68 -3.51
CA LEU A 20 0.18 -12.00 -4.60
C LEU A 20 1.39 -12.83 -4.14
N GLY A 21 1.56 -13.05 -2.83
CA GLY A 21 2.72 -13.77 -2.30
C GLY A 21 4.02 -12.97 -2.33
N ILE A 22 3.97 -11.67 -2.62
CA ILE A 22 5.16 -10.79 -2.73
C ILE A 22 5.78 -10.55 -1.35
N ALA A 23 4.97 -10.20 -0.37
CA ALA A 23 5.41 -9.87 0.98
C ALA A 23 4.36 -10.22 2.03
N PRO A 24 4.75 -10.59 3.26
CA PRO A 24 3.80 -10.82 4.34
C PRO A 24 3.14 -9.50 4.78
N TYR A 25 1.85 -9.57 5.13
CA TYR A 25 1.03 -8.42 5.52
C TYR A 25 1.71 -7.56 6.60
N SER A 26 2.19 -8.20 7.67
CA SER A 26 2.83 -7.51 8.80
C SER A 26 4.14 -6.81 8.43
N LEU A 27 4.89 -7.33 7.45
CA LEU A 27 6.12 -6.70 6.98
C LEU A 27 5.79 -5.41 6.24
N VAL A 28 4.80 -5.43 5.34
CA VAL A 28 4.40 -4.23 4.60
C VAL A 28 3.97 -3.13 5.57
N ILE A 29 3.06 -3.43 6.49
CA ILE A 29 2.63 -2.47 7.52
C ILE A 29 3.84 -1.98 8.35
N GLY A 30 4.70 -2.90 8.79
CA GLY A 30 5.88 -2.58 9.58
C GLY A 30 6.87 -1.66 8.86
N VAL A 31 7.06 -1.83 7.55
CA VAL A 31 7.93 -0.96 6.74
C VAL A 31 7.38 0.47 6.69
N TYR A 32 6.08 0.66 6.44
CA TYR A 32 5.49 2.01 6.41
C TYR A 32 5.53 2.69 7.79
N ILE A 33 5.24 1.95 8.86
CA ILE A 33 5.37 2.46 10.24
C ILE A 33 6.82 2.80 10.56
N GLY A 34 7.76 1.92 10.21
CA GLY A 34 9.19 2.13 10.43
C GLY A 34 9.72 3.35 9.68
N LEU A 35 9.32 3.56 8.42
CA LEU A 35 9.68 4.73 7.62
C LEU A 35 9.15 6.03 8.25
N TYR A 36 7.90 6.01 8.74
CA TYR A 36 7.33 7.14 9.46
C TYR A 36 8.15 7.46 10.71
N LEU A 37 8.38 6.47 11.59
CA LEU A 37 9.12 6.66 12.84
C LEU A 37 10.59 7.07 12.62
N LEU A 38 11.26 6.52 11.61
CA LEU A 38 12.64 6.88 11.26
C LEU A 38 12.73 8.34 10.78
N GLY A 39 11.73 8.81 10.01
CA GLY A 39 11.63 10.20 9.58
C GLY A 39 11.44 11.20 10.74
N HIS A 40 10.92 10.74 11.88
CA HIS A 40 10.74 11.55 13.09
C HIS A 40 11.98 11.61 13.99
N LEU A 41 12.70 10.48 14.12
CA LEU A 41 13.84 10.39 15.02
C LEU A 41 14.97 11.34 14.62
N SER A 42 15.09 11.67 13.32
CA SER A 42 16.10 12.59 12.78
C SER A 42 15.87 14.07 13.12
N ALA A 43 14.67 14.46 13.54
CA ALA A 43 14.28 15.86 13.69
C ALA A 43 14.04 16.30 15.16
N SER A 44 14.18 15.39 16.12
CA SER A 44 13.70 15.59 17.49
C SER A 44 14.71 16.21 18.46
N VAL A 45 15.92 16.58 18.01
CA VAL A 45 17.04 16.77 18.96
C VAL A 45 17.08 18.13 19.68
N GLU A 46 16.49 19.23 19.19
CA GLU A 46 16.79 20.54 19.82
C GLU A 46 15.65 21.58 19.98
N TYR A 47 14.46 21.49 19.35
CA TYR A 47 13.42 22.53 19.52
C TYR A 47 11.96 22.01 19.40
N PRO A 48 11.03 22.38 20.30
CA PRO A 48 9.64 21.89 20.29
C PRO A 48 8.82 22.32 19.07
N PHE A 49 9.16 23.44 18.43
CA PHE A 49 8.54 23.86 17.16
C PHE A 49 8.94 22.95 15.97
N LEU A 50 10.15 22.38 16.00
CA LEU A 50 10.60 21.43 14.98
C LEU A 50 9.87 20.09 15.09
N ILE A 51 9.28 19.75 16.24
CA ILE A 51 8.48 18.54 16.39
C ILE A 51 7.26 18.60 15.47
N TYR A 52 6.49 19.69 15.50
CA TYR A 52 5.33 19.83 14.61
C TYR A 52 5.70 19.80 13.12
N ILE A 53 6.81 20.45 12.75
CA ILE A 53 7.33 20.43 11.39
C ILE A 53 7.79 19.03 10.99
N SER A 54 8.45 18.30 11.90
CA SER A 54 8.89 16.93 11.67
C SER A 54 7.72 15.97 11.47
N VAL A 55 6.63 16.17 12.21
CA VAL A 55 5.40 15.40 12.06
C VAL A 55 4.74 15.69 10.73
N ALA A 56 4.61 16.96 10.37
CA ALA A 56 4.07 17.32 9.07
C ALA A 56 4.93 16.78 7.92
N ALA A 57 6.27 16.86 8.02
CA ALA A 57 7.21 16.36 7.03
C ALA A 57 7.20 14.82 6.93
N GLY A 58 7.11 14.11 8.06
CA GLY A 58 7.00 12.65 8.11
C GLY A 58 5.68 12.15 7.52
N LEU A 59 4.57 12.80 7.81
CA LEU A 59 3.29 12.49 7.18
C LEU A 59 3.33 12.79 5.67
N ALA A 60 3.91 13.93 5.27
CA ALA A 60 4.03 14.29 3.87
C ALA A 60 4.90 13.29 3.09
N SER A 61 6.01 12.83 3.67
CA SER A 61 6.88 11.84 3.01
C SER A 61 6.16 10.50 2.80
N VAL A 62 5.36 10.05 3.75
CA VAL A 62 4.56 8.83 3.59
C VAL A 62 3.50 9.00 2.49
N LEU A 63 2.74 10.10 2.53
CA LEU A 63 1.63 10.35 1.61
C LEU A 63 2.07 10.62 0.16
N TRP A 64 3.12 11.42 -0.02
CA TRP A 64 3.54 11.90 -1.34
C TRP A 64 4.70 11.11 -1.95
N VAL A 65 5.39 10.28 -1.17
CA VAL A 65 6.56 9.52 -1.65
C VAL A 65 6.36 8.03 -1.45
N ALA A 66 6.24 7.56 -0.20
CA ALA A 66 6.22 6.13 0.09
C ALA A 66 5.01 5.41 -0.53
N ILE A 67 3.81 5.99 -0.42
CA ILE A 67 2.59 5.40 -0.99
C ILE A 67 2.65 5.32 -2.53
N PRO A 68 2.95 6.40 -3.28
CA PRO A 68 3.11 6.32 -4.72
C PRO A 68 4.15 5.30 -5.17
N ILE A 69 5.30 5.22 -4.48
CA ILE A 69 6.32 4.20 -4.76
C ILE A 69 5.76 2.79 -4.55
N GLY A 70 5.04 2.55 -3.45
CA GLY A 70 4.38 1.28 -3.20
C GLY A 70 3.36 0.89 -4.28
N ILE A 71 2.59 1.85 -4.77
CA ILE A 71 1.65 1.65 -5.88
C ILE A 71 2.38 1.23 -7.15
N ILE A 72 3.48 1.92 -7.51
CA ILE A 72 4.28 1.59 -8.69
C ILE A 72 4.86 0.17 -8.56
N ILE A 73 5.45 -0.17 -7.42
CA ILE A 73 6.02 -1.50 -7.18
C ILE A 73 4.95 -2.58 -7.33
N LEU A 74 3.77 -2.38 -6.72
CA LEU A 74 2.67 -3.33 -6.82
C LEU A 74 2.15 -3.46 -8.26
N ARG A 75 2.01 -2.35 -9.00
CA ARG A 75 1.60 -2.38 -10.41
C ARG A 75 2.62 -3.13 -11.26
N VAL A 76 3.91 -2.86 -11.11
CA VAL A 76 4.97 -3.60 -11.81
C VAL A 76 4.90 -5.10 -11.52
N ASN A 77 4.83 -5.49 -10.24
CA ASN A 77 4.74 -6.91 -9.87
C ASN A 77 3.49 -7.59 -10.45
N ILE A 78 2.34 -6.91 -10.45
CA ILE A 78 1.11 -7.43 -11.09
C ILE A 78 1.33 -7.57 -12.59
N ARG A 79 1.91 -6.58 -13.27
CA ARG A 79 2.16 -6.66 -14.71
C ARG A 79 3.10 -7.78 -15.08
N GLU A 80 4.16 -8.00 -14.32
CA GLU A 80 5.08 -9.11 -14.52
C GLU A 80 4.41 -10.46 -14.24
N LEU A 81 3.58 -10.56 -13.19
CA LEU A 81 2.91 -11.81 -12.83
C LEU A 81 1.79 -12.22 -13.80
N PHE A 82 1.10 -11.24 -14.39
CA PHE A 82 -0.03 -11.46 -15.29
C PHE A 82 0.28 -11.14 -16.77
N ASP A 83 1.55 -10.92 -17.11
CA ASP A 83 2.05 -10.60 -18.45
C ASP A 83 1.28 -9.47 -19.15
N ILE A 84 1.01 -8.39 -18.39
CA ILE A 84 0.25 -7.23 -18.88
C ILE A 84 1.21 -6.24 -19.56
N PRO A 85 1.00 -5.90 -20.85
CA PRO A 85 1.86 -4.94 -21.53
C PRO A 85 1.71 -3.53 -20.91
N GLY A 86 2.84 -2.86 -20.67
CA GLY A 86 2.86 -1.50 -20.14
C GLY A 86 4.27 -0.96 -19.92
N ASN A 87 4.39 0.30 -19.51
CA ASN A 87 5.68 0.93 -19.19
C ASN A 87 5.69 1.55 -17.77
N ILE A 88 6.87 1.80 -17.20
CA ILE A 88 7.01 2.35 -15.83
C ILE A 88 6.52 3.81 -15.74
N ALA A 89 6.67 4.62 -16.79
CA ALA A 89 6.26 6.02 -16.77
C ALA A 89 4.74 6.18 -16.63
N GLU A 90 3.97 5.28 -17.24
CA GLU A 90 2.51 5.22 -17.10
C GLU A 90 2.12 4.85 -15.66
N ASP A 91 2.81 3.89 -15.03
CA ASP A 91 2.56 3.53 -13.64
C ASP A 91 2.88 4.67 -12.67
N VAL A 92 3.95 5.43 -12.93
CA VAL A 92 4.30 6.63 -12.17
C VAL A 92 3.17 7.66 -12.29
N LEU A 93 2.76 7.97 -13.52
CA LEU A 93 1.68 8.94 -13.76
C LEU A 93 0.38 8.53 -13.06
N LEU A 94 -0.01 7.25 -13.16
CA LEU A 94 -1.21 6.73 -12.53
C LEU A 94 -1.14 6.78 -10.99
N ALA A 95 0.03 6.50 -10.41
CA ALA A 95 0.23 6.57 -8.96
C ALA A 95 0.01 7.98 -8.40
N PHE A 96 0.40 9.02 -9.14
CA PHE A 96 0.23 10.42 -8.74
C PHE A 96 -1.14 11.01 -9.11
N VAL A 97 -1.74 10.62 -10.24
CA VAL A 97 -3.02 11.20 -10.72
C VAL A 97 -4.22 10.58 -10.00
N CYS A 98 -4.28 9.25 -9.90
CA CYS A 98 -5.31 8.58 -9.10
C CYS A 98 -4.79 7.30 -8.45
N GLY A 99 -3.87 7.45 -7.50
CA GLY A 99 -3.36 6.36 -6.67
C GLY A 99 -4.47 5.49 -6.04
N PRO A 100 -5.52 6.07 -5.41
CA PRO A 100 -6.61 5.28 -4.85
C PRO A 100 -7.38 4.45 -5.88
N CYS A 101 -7.58 4.99 -7.10
CA CYS A 101 -8.19 4.24 -8.20
C CYS A 101 -7.31 3.05 -8.57
N ALA A 102 -5.99 3.27 -8.71
CA ALA A 102 -5.04 2.22 -9.03
C ALA A 102 -5.03 1.11 -7.98
N ILE A 103 -5.06 1.45 -6.69
CA ILE A 103 -5.16 0.48 -5.59
C ILE A 103 -6.48 -0.30 -5.68
N ALA A 104 -7.61 0.39 -5.86
CA ALA A 104 -8.91 -0.26 -5.95
C ALA A 104 -9.01 -1.22 -7.14
N GLN A 105 -8.47 -0.84 -8.30
CA GLN A 105 -8.38 -1.68 -9.48
C GLN A 105 -7.53 -2.93 -9.22
N MET A 106 -6.31 -2.75 -8.70
CA MET A 106 -5.41 -3.86 -8.38
C MET A 106 -6.04 -4.81 -7.37
N ALA A 107 -6.64 -4.27 -6.31
CA ALA A 107 -7.26 -5.06 -5.26
C ALA A 107 -8.44 -5.90 -5.75
N ALA A 108 -9.24 -5.35 -6.66
CA ALA A 108 -10.33 -6.07 -7.33
C ALA A 108 -9.80 -7.15 -8.26
N HIS A 109 -8.77 -6.85 -9.04
CA HIS A 109 -8.14 -7.80 -9.96
C HIS A 109 -7.59 -9.03 -9.24
N VAL A 110 -6.90 -8.84 -8.10
CA VAL A 110 -6.30 -9.94 -7.34
C VAL A 110 -7.25 -10.58 -6.33
N GLY A 111 -8.47 -10.06 -6.19
CA GLY A 111 -9.47 -10.55 -5.24
C GLY A 111 -9.02 -10.46 -3.77
N SER A 112 -8.28 -9.41 -3.41
CA SER A 112 -7.65 -9.25 -2.08
C SER A 112 -8.62 -8.98 -0.92
N TYR A 113 -9.93 -8.89 -1.18
CA TYR A 113 -10.96 -8.55 -0.20
C TYR A 113 -12.33 -9.17 -0.52
N GLU A 114 -13.20 -9.12 0.49
CA GLU A 114 -14.62 -9.48 0.41
C GLU A 114 -15.47 -8.23 0.10
N PRO A 115 -16.19 -8.18 -1.04
CA PRO A 115 -17.11 -7.08 -1.33
C PRO A 115 -18.16 -6.91 -0.23
N GLY A 116 -18.42 -5.66 0.19
CA GLY A 116 -19.44 -5.36 1.21
C GLY A 116 -18.97 -5.45 2.66
N THR A 117 -17.73 -5.87 2.93
CA THR A 117 -17.15 -5.85 4.28
C THR A 117 -15.97 -4.86 4.38
N CYS A 118 -15.82 -4.23 5.54
CA CYS A 118 -14.65 -3.41 5.87
C CYS A 118 -13.76 -4.23 6.80
N PHE A 119 -12.72 -4.85 6.25
CA PHE A 119 -11.81 -5.71 7.02
C PHE A 119 -10.37 -5.20 6.89
N PHE A 120 -9.71 -5.00 8.03
CA PHE A 120 -8.35 -4.47 8.11
C PHE A 120 -7.28 -5.57 8.18
N GLY A 121 -7.68 -6.84 8.07
CA GLY A 121 -6.75 -7.97 8.00
C GLY A 121 -6.57 -8.50 6.59
N PRO A 122 -5.62 -9.42 6.37
CA PRO A 122 -5.51 -10.16 5.12
C PRO A 122 -6.75 -11.06 4.94
N ARG A 123 -7.18 -11.25 3.69
CA ARG A 123 -8.24 -12.22 3.37
C ARG A 123 -7.77 -13.64 3.72
N SER A 124 -8.61 -14.43 4.40
CA SER A 124 -8.35 -15.86 4.58
C SER A 124 -8.13 -16.52 3.21
N THR A 125 -7.12 -17.37 3.11
CA THR A 125 -6.95 -18.25 1.93
C THR A 125 -8.22 -19.08 1.77
N LEU A 126 -8.64 -19.37 0.53
CA LEU A 126 -9.77 -20.30 0.31
C LEU A 126 -9.52 -21.57 1.12
N GLU A 127 -10.54 -22.06 1.83
CA GLU A 127 -10.49 -23.42 2.39
C GLU A 127 -10.16 -24.38 1.25
N GLY A 128 -9.10 -25.18 1.43
CA GLY A 128 -8.71 -26.18 0.45
C GLY A 128 -9.88 -27.14 0.24
N TYR A 129 -10.18 -27.44 -1.03
CA TYR A 129 -11.24 -28.36 -1.41
C TYR A 129 -11.04 -29.69 -0.67
N VAL A 130 -11.93 -29.99 0.27
CA VAL A 130 -11.96 -31.32 0.91
C VAL A 130 -12.52 -32.26 -0.15
N HIS A 131 -11.65 -33.05 -0.78
CA HIS A 131 -12.12 -34.17 -1.60
C HIS A 131 -12.86 -35.14 -0.67
N GLN A 132 -14.18 -35.22 -0.85
CA GLN A 132 -15.03 -36.23 -0.25
C GLN A 132 -15.36 -37.31 -1.28
#